data_AF-A0AB35NI42-F1
#
_entry.id   AF-A0AB35NI42-F1
#
_cell.length_a   1.000
_cell.length_b   1.000
_cell.length_c   1.000
_cell.angle_alpha   90.00
_cell.angle_beta   90.00
_cell.angle_gamma   90.00
#
_symmetry.space_group_name_H-M   'P 1'
#
loop_
_entity.id
_entity.type
_entity.pdbx_description
1 polymer ?
#
loop_
_entity_poly.entity_id
_entity_poly.type
_entity_poly.pdbx_seq_one_letter_code
_entity_poly.pdbx_strand_id
1 'polypeptide(L)'
;MFILIGMSFLVLTSIGDSYYRDWVYANQISDFGLADYLPSITGTITSIFLLIGLAKDWITKAPESALWITCGCATYECLQPAVGTGVFDLQDFIAVFVTGGIVVFTLNKVNASILRTVKHQA
;
A
#
# COMPACT_ATOMS: atom_id res chain seq x y z
N MET A 1 -12.07 9.16 6.19
CA MET A 1 -11.48 7.91 6.73
C MET A 1 -10.30 7.44 5.89
N PHE A 2 -10.45 7.15 4.60
CA PHE A 2 -9.35 6.67 3.76
C PHE A 2 -8.15 7.61 3.71
N ILE A 3 -8.35 8.92 3.58
CA ILE A 3 -7.24 9.90 3.63
C ILE A 3 -6.47 9.80 4.95
N LEU A 4 -7.14 9.64 6.09
CA LEU A 4 -6.45 9.53 7.40
C LEU A 4 -5.61 8.25 7.49
N ILE A 5 -6.13 7.13 6.98
CA ILE A 5 -5.38 5.87 6.88
C ILE A 5 -4.17 6.08 5.97
N GLY A 6 -4.36 6.64 4.77
CA GLY A 6 -3.29 6.93 3.84
C GLY A 6 -2.20 7.83 4.44
N MET A 7 -2.58 8.90 5.11
CA MET A 7 -1.63 9.81 5.79
C MET A 7 -0.88 9.13 6.94
N SER A 8 -1.55 8.28 7.72
CA SER A 8 -0.88 7.54 8.80
C SER A 8 0.17 6.57 8.24
N PHE A 9 -0.16 5.86 7.15
CA PHE A 9 0.79 4.97 6.50
C PHE A 9 1.90 5.73 5.78
N LEU A 10 1.66 6.94 5.28
CA LEU A 10 2.70 7.78 4.70
C LEU A 10 3.78 8.10 5.73
N VAL A 11 3.36 8.47 6.95
CA VAL A 11 4.28 8.70 8.08
C VAL A 11 5.03 7.42 8.43
N LEU A 12 4.36 6.27 8.45
CA LEU A 12 5.01 4.97 8.69
C LEU A 12 6.00 4.61 7.58
N THR A 13 5.72 4.93 6.32
CA THR A 13 6.66 4.73 5.21
C THR A 13 7.91 5.56 5.41
N SER A 14 7.77 6.85 5.74
CA SER A 14 8.94 7.70 6.03
C SER A 14 9.75 7.21 7.23
N ILE A 15 9.09 6.70 8.28
CA ILE A 15 9.78 6.11 9.43
C ILE A 15 10.50 4.81 9.04
N GLY A 16 9.81 3.94 8.28
CA GLY A 16 10.36 2.68 7.81
C GLY A 16 11.60 2.87 6.93
N ASP A 17 11.49 3.79 5.97
CA ASP A 17 12.50 4.07 4.96
C ASP A 17 13.75 4.73 5.51
N SER A 18 13.59 5.71 6.41
CA SER A 18 14.71 6.53 6.90
C SER A 18 15.21 6.14 8.28
N TYR A 19 14.35 5.76 9.23
CA TYR A 19 14.77 5.53 10.61
C TYR A 19 14.94 4.05 10.93
N TYR A 20 13.94 3.23 10.63
CA TYR A 20 13.97 1.82 10.94
C TYR A 20 15.05 1.09 10.14
N ARG A 21 15.10 1.30 8.82
CA ARG A 21 16.09 0.69 7.94
C ARG A 21 17.51 1.04 8.35
N ASP A 22 17.80 2.33 8.52
CA ASP A 22 19.14 2.81 8.94
C ASP A 22 19.54 2.20 10.30
N TRP A 23 18.61 2.11 11.24
CA TRP A 23 18.87 1.50 12.54
C TRP A 23 19.16 -0.01 12.44
N VAL A 24 18.40 -0.77 11.65
CA VAL A 24 18.63 -2.21 11.43
C VAL A 24 20.01 -2.45 10.83
N TYR A 25 20.37 -1.70 9.79
CA TYR A 25 21.68 -1.83 9.15
C TYR A 25 22.84 -1.39 10.07
N ALA A 26 22.67 -0.30 10.81
CA ALA A 26 23.69 0.19 11.75
C ALA A 26 23.95 -0.79 12.89
N ASN A 27 22.93 -1.53 13.34
CA ASN A 27 23.04 -2.49 14.43
C ASN A 27 23.23 -3.94 13.94
N GLN A 28 23.37 -4.17 12.62
CA GLN A 28 23.54 -5.49 12.01
C GLN A 28 22.45 -6.50 12.45
N ILE A 29 21.21 -6.01 12.55
CA ILE A 29 20.07 -6.82 13.00
C ILE A 29 19.59 -7.67 11.82
N SER A 30 19.43 -8.97 12.05
CA SER A 30 18.80 -9.86 11.08
C SER A 30 17.29 -9.87 11.30
N ASP A 31 16.56 -9.06 10.52
CA ASP A 31 15.11 -8.94 10.57
C ASP A 31 14.40 -9.64 9.40
N PHE A 32 15.09 -10.60 8.77
CA PHE A 32 14.61 -11.34 7.59
C PHE A 32 14.25 -10.44 6.39
N GLY A 33 14.96 -9.32 6.24
CA GLY A 33 14.79 -8.39 5.11
C GLY A 33 13.62 -7.41 5.30
N LEU A 34 12.98 -7.38 6.49
CA LEU A 34 11.86 -6.49 6.76
C LEU A 34 12.24 -5.01 6.51
N ALA A 35 13.44 -4.61 6.89
CA ALA A 35 13.98 -3.27 6.63
C ALA A 35 13.98 -2.91 5.13
N ASP A 36 14.14 -3.90 4.25
CA ASP A 36 14.21 -3.69 2.81
C ASP A 36 12.79 -3.39 2.27
N TYR A 37 11.83 -4.27 2.54
CA TYR A 37 10.50 -4.23 1.92
C TYR A 37 9.38 -3.56 2.76
N LEU A 38 9.65 -3.15 4.01
CA LEU A 38 8.66 -2.45 4.85
C LEU A 38 8.15 -1.13 4.22
N PRO A 39 9.00 -0.30 3.58
CA PRO A 39 8.53 0.88 2.87
C PRO A 39 7.62 0.54 1.68
N SER A 40 7.83 -0.58 0.99
CA SER A 40 6.96 -1.02 -0.11
C SER A 40 5.59 -1.48 0.40
N ILE A 41 5.53 -2.17 1.55
CA ILE A 41 4.26 -2.51 2.22
C ILE A 41 3.49 -1.23 2.57
N THR A 42 4.12 -0.38 3.37
CA THR A 42 3.46 0.83 3.90
C THR A 42 3.15 1.85 2.80
N GLY A 43 4.02 1.97 1.79
CA GLY A 43 3.86 2.84 0.64
C GLY A 43 2.74 2.39 -0.30
N THR A 44 2.55 1.07 -0.46
CA THR A 44 1.41 0.51 -1.21
C THR A 44 0.08 0.85 -0.51
N ILE A 45 0.02 0.66 0.81
CA ILE A 45 -1.16 1.02 1.62
C ILE A 45 -1.46 2.52 1.51
N THR A 46 -0.43 3.35 1.67
CA THR A 46 -0.51 4.80 1.51
C THR A 46 -1.12 5.18 0.16
N SER A 47 -0.57 4.65 -0.93
CA SER A 47 -1.00 4.94 -2.30
C SER A 47 -2.45 4.55 -2.53
N ILE A 48 -2.85 3.34 -2.10
CA ILE A 48 -4.22 2.86 -2.24
C ILE A 48 -5.20 3.79 -1.50
N PHE A 49 -4.95 4.04 -0.22
CA PHE A 49 -5.92 4.76 0.61
C PHE A 49 -5.96 6.27 0.35
N LEU A 50 -4.84 6.90 -0.01
CA LEU A 50 -4.84 8.31 -0.42
C LEU A 50 -5.58 8.48 -1.74
N LEU A 51 -5.25 7.70 -2.77
CA LEU A 51 -5.86 7.88 -4.09
C LEU A 51 -7.35 7.54 -4.10
N ILE A 52 -7.78 6.49 -3.38
CA ILE A 52 -9.21 6.22 -3.20
C ILE A 52 -9.87 7.34 -2.39
N GLY A 53 -9.23 7.84 -1.34
CA GLY A 53 -9.76 8.91 -0.50
C GLY A 53 -9.96 10.24 -1.23
N LEU A 54 -9.18 10.49 -2.30
CA LEU A 54 -9.30 11.66 -3.17
C LEU A 54 -10.31 11.47 -4.31
N ALA A 55 -10.77 10.23 -4.57
CA ALA A 55 -11.72 9.93 -5.63
C ALA A 55 -13.16 10.32 -5.25
N LYS A 56 -13.95 10.79 -6.22
CA LYS A 56 -15.36 11.16 -6.01
C LYS A 56 -16.24 9.95 -5.63
N ASP A 57 -16.01 8.79 -6.25
CA ASP A 57 -16.82 7.56 -6.07
C ASP A 57 -16.13 6.53 -5.16
N TRP A 58 -15.64 6.99 -4.00
CA TRP A 58 -14.75 6.21 -3.12
C TRP A 58 -15.37 4.96 -2.51
N ILE A 59 -16.71 4.86 -2.37
CA ILE A 59 -17.37 3.67 -1.79
C ILE A 59 -17.53 2.57 -2.83
N THR A 60 -18.13 2.87 -3.98
CA THR A 60 -18.60 1.85 -4.92
C THR A 60 -17.46 1.17 -5.66
N LYS A 61 -16.38 1.90 -5.95
CA LYS A 61 -15.24 1.41 -6.75
C LYS A 61 -13.98 1.15 -5.93
N ALA A 62 -14.02 1.25 -4.60
CA ALA A 62 -12.83 1.12 -3.75
C ALA A 62 -11.99 -0.15 -4.05
N PRO A 63 -12.59 -1.36 -4.15
CA PRO A 63 -11.80 -2.57 -4.39
C PRO A 63 -11.17 -2.60 -5.80
N GLU A 64 -11.89 -2.12 -6.81
CA GLU A 64 -11.39 -2.03 -8.20
C GLU A 64 -10.25 -1.01 -8.30
N SER A 65 -10.43 0.17 -7.68
CA SER A 65 -9.38 1.19 -7.60
C SER A 65 -8.14 0.67 -6.88
N ALA A 66 -8.30 -0.06 -5.77
CA ALA A 66 -7.17 -0.65 -5.04
C ALA A 66 -6.37 -1.64 -5.90
N LEU A 67 -7.05 -2.44 -6.73
CA LEU A 67 -6.38 -3.35 -7.67
C LEU A 67 -5.55 -2.58 -8.70
N TRP A 68 -6.14 -1.56 -9.35
CA TRP A 68 -5.42 -0.75 -10.34
C TRP A 68 -4.26 0.03 -9.74
N ILE A 69 -4.43 0.58 -8.52
CA ILE A 69 -3.34 1.27 -7.81
C ILE A 69 -2.23 0.29 -7.46
N THR A 70 -2.55 -0.93 -7.02
CA THR A 70 -1.55 -1.99 -6.77
C THR A 70 -0.76 -2.31 -8.04
N CYS A 71 -1.43 -2.45 -9.19
CA CYS A 71 -0.75 -2.64 -10.47
C CYS A 71 0.16 -1.45 -10.81
N GLY A 72 -0.26 -0.22 -10.51
CA GLY A 72 0.55 0.98 -10.65
C GLY A 72 1.81 0.94 -9.77
N CYS A 73 1.67 0.57 -8.50
CA CYS A 73 2.81 0.39 -7.58
C CYS A 73 3.76 -0.70 -8.09
N ALA A 74 3.26 -1.87 -8.51
CA ALA A 74 4.09 -2.95 -9.02
C ALA A 74 4.82 -2.55 -10.31
N THR A 75 4.14 -1.78 -11.18
CA THR A 75 4.78 -1.20 -12.37
C THR A 75 5.87 -0.20 -11.99
N TYR A 76 5.62 0.63 -10.97
CA TYR A 76 6.60 1.57 -10.46
C TYR A 76 7.86 0.86 -9.96
N GLU A 77 7.75 -0.21 -9.17
CA GLU A 77 8.89 -1.03 -8.73
C GLU A 77 9.76 -1.51 -9.91
N CYS A 78 9.12 -2.02 -10.98
CA CYS A 78 9.83 -2.43 -12.19
C CYS A 78 10.52 -1.26 -12.93
N LEU A 79 9.96 -0.05 -12.81
CA LEU A 79 10.46 1.15 -13.49
C LEU A 79 11.50 1.93 -12.68
N GLN A 80 11.62 1.72 -11.38
CA GLN A 80 12.55 2.45 -10.52
C GLN A 80 13.99 2.51 -11.07
N PRO A 81 14.59 1.43 -11.61
CA PRO A 81 15.92 1.48 -12.21
C PRO A 81 16.02 2.42 -13.42
N ALA A 82 14.95 2.50 -14.23
CA ALA A 82 14.92 3.35 -15.42
C ALA A 82 14.70 4.83 -15.08
N VAL A 83 13.98 5.12 -13.99
CA VAL A 83 13.69 6.49 -13.53
C VAL A 83 14.78 7.01 -12.59
N GLY A 84 15.68 6.15 -12.10
CA GLY A 84 16.78 6.52 -11.21
C GLY A 84 16.34 6.82 -9.78
N THR A 85 15.13 6.37 -9.39
CA THR A 85 14.59 6.56 -8.04
C THR A 85 14.88 5.39 -7.09
N GLY A 86 15.40 4.28 -7.61
CA GLY A 86 15.69 3.08 -6.84
C GLY A 86 16.20 1.93 -7.72
N VAL A 87 16.31 0.74 -7.14
CA VAL A 87 16.65 -0.51 -7.84
C VAL A 87 15.46 -1.46 -7.80
N PHE A 88 15.34 -2.33 -8.79
CA PHE A 88 14.32 -3.36 -8.76
C PHE A 88 14.72 -4.44 -7.75
N ASP A 89 13.93 -4.57 -6.69
CA ASP A 89 14.03 -5.67 -5.71
C ASP A 89 12.81 -6.59 -5.83
N LEU A 90 13.07 -7.90 -5.91
CA LEU A 90 12.03 -8.91 -5.97
C LEU A 90 11.21 -8.98 -4.67
N GLN A 91 11.83 -8.71 -3.51
CA GLN A 91 11.15 -8.67 -2.21
C GLN A 91 10.14 -7.52 -2.17
N ASP A 92 10.52 -6.34 -2.65
CA ASP A 92 9.64 -5.17 -2.72
C ASP A 92 8.47 -5.42 -3.67
N PHE A 93 8.75 -6.01 -4.84
CA PHE A 93 7.72 -6.39 -5.81
C PHE A 93 6.71 -7.39 -5.23
N ILE A 94 7.19 -8.42 -4.53
CA ILE A 94 6.33 -9.40 -3.84
C ILE A 94 5.53 -8.69 -2.73
N ALA A 95 6.16 -7.81 -1.96
CA ALA A 95 5.51 -7.08 -0.88
C ALA A 95 4.36 -6.21 -1.40
N VAL A 96 4.53 -5.53 -2.55
CA VAL A 96 3.45 -4.78 -3.22
C VAL A 96 2.27 -5.69 -3.56
N PHE A 97 2.51 -6.85 -4.20
CA PHE A 97 1.43 -7.75 -4.59
C PHE A 97 0.69 -8.37 -3.41
N VAL A 98 1.42 -8.86 -2.40
CA VAL A 98 0.82 -9.45 -1.21
C VAL A 98 0.00 -8.40 -0.47
N THR A 99 0.55 -7.21 -0.27
CA THR A 99 -0.13 -6.11 0.41
C THR A 99 -1.37 -5.66 -0.35
N GLY A 100 -1.25 -5.39 -1.65
CA GLY A 100 -2.37 -5.00 -2.50
C GLY A 100 -3.47 -6.07 -2.54
N GLY A 101 -3.09 -7.35 -2.64
CA GLY A 101 -4.04 -8.47 -2.58
C GLY A 101 -4.83 -8.52 -1.28
N ILE A 102 -4.15 -8.35 -0.12
CA ILE A 102 -4.80 -8.29 1.20
C ILE A 102 -5.74 -7.08 1.30
N VAL A 103 -5.31 -5.91 0.83
CA VAL A 103 -6.13 -4.68 0.87
C VAL A 103 -7.36 -4.82 -0.03
N VAL A 104 -7.21 -5.34 -1.25
CA VAL A 104 -8.32 -5.60 -2.18
C VAL A 104 -9.30 -6.60 -1.57
N PHE A 105 -8.82 -7.69 -0.98
CA PHE A 105 -9.68 -8.67 -0.31
C PHE A 105 -10.47 -8.04 0.85
N THR A 106 -9.80 -7.25 1.68
CA THR A 106 -10.41 -6.56 2.83
C THR A 106 -11.46 -5.55 2.38
N LEU A 107 -11.14 -4.71 1.39
CA LEU A 107 -12.07 -3.74 0.83
C LEU A 107 -13.28 -4.42 0.19
N ASN A 108 -13.11 -5.55 -0.50
CA ASN A 108 -14.23 -6.32 -1.04
C ASN A 108 -15.20 -6.78 0.05
N LYS A 109 -14.68 -7.29 1.18
CA LYS A 109 -15.52 -7.71 2.33
C LYS A 109 -16.25 -6.54 2.97
N VAL A 110 -15.55 -5.43 3.22
CA VAL A 110 -16.12 -4.24 3.84
C VAL A 110 -17.15 -3.59 2.93
N ASN A 111 -16.85 -3.41 1.65
CA ASN A 111 -17.76 -2.80 0.68
C ASN A 111 -19.04 -3.63 0.48
N ALA A 112 -18.91 -4.96 0.39
CA ALA A 112 -20.05 -5.86 0.33
C ALA A 112 -20.95 -5.75 1.58
N SER A 113 -20.37 -5.54 2.76
CA SER A 113 -21.14 -5.29 3.99
C SER A 113 -21.89 -3.96 3.94
N ILE A 114 -21.23 -2.88 3.52
CA ILE A 114 -21.81 -1.53 3.44
C ILE A 114 -22.97 -1.49 2.44
N LEU A 115 -22.78 -2.04 1.24
CA LEU A 115 -23.80 -2.05 0.19
C LEU A 115 -25.05 -2.84 0.59
N ARG A 116 -24.90 -3.93 1.37
CA ARG A 116 -26.04 -4.68 1.92
C ARG A 116 -26.85 -3.83 2.89
N THR A 117 -26.19 -3.10 3.79
CA THR A 117 -26.87 -2.23 4.77
C THR A 117 -27.67 -1.11 4.07
N VAL A 118 -27.08 -0.45 3.07
CA VAL A 118 -27.76 0.62 2.32
C VAL A 118 -29.00 0.08 1.59
N LYS A 119 -28.92 -1.12 0.98
CA LYS A 119 -30.05 -1.72 0.27
C LYS A 119 -31.21 -2.14 1.18
N HIS A 120 -30.96 -2.44 2.45
CA HIS A 120 -32.02 -2.78 3.41
C HIS A 120 -32.75 -1.54 3.98
N GLN A 121 -32.20 -0.34 3.79
CA GLN A 121 -32.77 0.92 4.28
C GLN A 121 -33.53 1.71 3.20
N ALA A 122 -33.47 1.27 1.94
CA ALA A 122 -34.16 1.85 0.78
C ALA A 122 -35.36 1.00 0.38
#